data_AF-A0A538D1F4-F1
#
_entry.id   AF-A0A538D1F4-F1
#
_cell.length_a   1.000
_cell.length_b   1.000
_cell.length_c   1.000
_cell.angle_alpha   90.00
_cell.angle_beta   90.00
_cell.angle_gamma   90.00
#
_symmetry.space_group_name_H-M   'P 1'
#
loop_
_entity.id
_entity.type
_entity.pdbx_description
1 polymer ?
#
loop_
_entity_poly.entity_id
_entity_poly.type
_entity_poly.pdbx_seq_one_letter_code
_entity_poly.pdbx_strand_id
1 'polypeptide(L)'
;SQLAGHRGKLSVSGYVLGPVRGDPHASSGLRFKLRDIDGPHENVRVPVVFHGSEPDLFRAGRHVYVVGNYNGSSLAATSITTKCPSKYAPAKS
;
A
#
# COMPACT_ATOMS: atom_id res chain seq x y z
N SER A 1 -14.74 3.83 6.53
CA SER A 1 -13.47 3.26 6.02
C SER A 1 -13.79 1.94 5.34
N GLN A 2 -13.31 1.68 4.11
CA GLN A 2 -13.53 0.38 3.43
C GLN A 2 -12.84 -0.80 4.16
N LEU A 3 -12.15 -0.54 5.28
CA LEU A 3 -11.52 -1.54 6.13
C LEU A 3 -12.38 -1.94 7.33
N ALA A 4 -13.37 -1.12 7.72
CA ALA A 4 -14.19 -1.39 8.89
C ALA A 4 -15.16 -2.54 8.58
N GLY A 5 -14.79 -3.75 8.98
CA GLY A 5 -15.59 -4.96 8.75
C GLY A 5 -15.29 -5.70 7.43
N HIS A 6 -14.41 -5.17 6.57
CA HIS A 6 -14.04 -5.84 5.33
C HIS A 6 -12.99 -6.90 5.60
N ARG A 7 -13.22 -8.11 5.09
CA ARG A 7 -12.25 -9.21 5.07
C ARG A 7 -12.21 -9.77 3.67
N GLY A 8 -11.06 -10.26 3.26
CA GLY A 8 -10.87 -10.81 1.93
C GLY A 8 -10.06 -9.88 1.03
N LYS A 9 -10.28 -9.99 -0.28
CA LYS A 9 -9.52 -9.23 -1.28
C LYS A 9 -9.70 -7.72 -1.08
N LEU A 10 -8.58 -7.01 -1.01
CA LEU A 10 -8.53 -5.57 -0.84
C LEU A 10 -7.48 -4.98 -1.80
N SER A 11 -7.87 -3.87 -2.43
CA SER A 11 -6.99 -3.03 -3.24
C SER A 11 -6.92 -1.64 -2.61
N VAL A 12 -5.71 -1.12 -2.41
CA VAL A 12 -5.46 0.18 -1.78
C VAL A 12 -4.52 1.00 -2.64
N SER A 13 -4.92 2.21 -3.03
CA SER A 13 -3.98 3.24 -3.48
C SER A 13 -3.55 4.06 -2.28
N GLY A 14 -2.26 4.35 -2.16
CA GLY A 14 -1.80 5.18 -1.04
C GLY A 14 -0.34 5.55 -1.08
N TYR A 15 0.04 6.37 -0.10
CA TYR A 15 1.44 6.70 0.15
C TYR A 15 2.07 5.69 1.09
N VAL A 16 3.25 5.19 0.72
CA VAL A 16 4.08 4.36 1.59
C VAL A 16 4.58 5.22 2.75
N LEU A 17 4.20 4.87 3.97
CA LEU A 17 4.69 5.49 5.18
C LEU A 17 5.89 4.71 5.72
N GLY A 18 6.96 5.43 6.03
CA GLY A 18 8.13 4.87 6.71
C GLY A 18 7.91 4.64 8.21
N PRO A 19 8.74 3.81 8.86
CA PRO A 19 9.82 3.05 8.23
C PRO A 19 9.31 1.83 7.46
N VAL A 20 9.92 1.56 6.31
CA VAL A 20 9.82 0.27 5.62
C VAL A 20 10.84 -0.66 6.28
N ARG A 21 10.45 -1.88 6.65
CA ARG A 21 11.31 -2.83 7.37
C ARG A 21 11.21 -4.24 6.82
N GLY A 22 12.28 -5.01 6.97
CA GLY A 22 12.32 -6.41 6.55
C GLY A 22 12.74 -6.56 5.09
N ASP A 23 12.53 -7.77 4.59
CA ASP A 23 12.94 -8.20 3.25
C ASP A 23 11.75 -8.99 2.65
N PRO A 24 11.36 -8.71 1.39
CA PRO A 24 10.19 -9.32 0.78
C PRO A 24 10.38 -10.80 0.39
N HIS A 25 11.62 -11.31 0.41
CA HIS A 25 11.97 -12.72 0.21
C HIS A 25 12.16 -13.47 1.54
N ALA A 26 12.33 -12.75 2.65
CA ALA A 26 12.35 -13.38 3.97
C ALA A 26 10.95 -13.89 4.38
N SER A 27 10.92 -14.92 5.22
CA SER A 27 9.67 -15.47 5.81
C SER A 27 8.81 -14.38 6.48
N SER A 28 9.50 -13.40 7.07
CA SER A 28 8.90 -12.28 7.79
C SER A 28 8.25 -11.25 6.85
N GLY A 29 8.66 -11.19 5.59
CA GLY A 29 8.17 -10.25 4.58
C GLY A 29 8.61 -8.80 4.79
N LEU A 30 8.38 -7.99 3.75
CA LEU A 30 8.56 -6.55 3.77
C LEU A 30 7.34 -5.88 4.42
N ARG A 31 7.57 -5.01 5.40
CA ARG A 31 6.52 -4.44 6.25
C ARG A 31 6.54 -2.93 6.19
N PHE A 32 5.38 -2.34 5.96
CA PHE A 32 5.20 -0.89 5.92
C PHE A 32 3.74 -0.52 6.21
N LYS A 33 3.45 0.77 6.27
CA LYS A 33 2.06 1.26 6.37
C LYS A 33 1.71 2.03 5.10
N LEU A 34 0.46 1.92 4.66
CA LEU A 34 -0.09 2.79 3.64
C LEU A 34 -1.02 3.81 4.28
N ARG A 35 -0.90 5.07 3.86
CA ARG A 35 -1.99 6.04 4.03
C ARG A 35 -2.93 5.87 2.83
N ASP A 36 -4.14 5.40 3.10
CA ASP A 36 -5.21 5.32 2.09
C ASP A 36 -5.62 6.74 1.69
N ILE A 37 -5.61 7.03 0.38
CA ILE A 37 -5.97 8.35 -0.17
C ILE A 37 -7.29 8.32 -0.95
N ASP A 38 -7.76 7.13 -1.34
CA ASP A 38 -9.00 6.96 -2.12
C ASP A 38 -10.18 6.56 -1.20
N GLY A 39 -9.92 6.19 0.05
CA GLY A 39 -10.94 5.84 1.05
C GLY A 39 -11.62 7.06 1.69
N PRO A 40 -12.83 6.88 2.29
CA PRO A 40 -13.62 7.96 2.89
C PRO A 40 -12.99 8.61 4.13
N HIS A 41 -11.81 8.16 4.55
CA HIS A 41 -11.05 8.75 5.64
C HIS A 41 -9.57 8.83 5.23
N GLU A 42 -9.13 10.03 4.86
CA GLU A 42 -7.79 10.33 4.34
C GLU A 42 -6.64 10.03 5.33
N ASN A 43 -6.97 9.64 6.57
CA ASN A 43 -6.04 9.35 7.66
C ASN A 43 -5.96 7.86 8.02
N VAL A 44 -6.62 6.99 7.26
CA VAL A 44 -6.57 5.55 7.50
C VAL A 44 -5.19 5.00 7.15
N ARG A 45 -4.59 4.30 8.12
CA ARG A 45 -3.28 3.66 8.00
C ARG A 45 -3.47 2.16 7.90
N VAL A 46 -3.10 1.57 6.77
CA VAL A 46 -3.19 0.13 6.52
C VAL A 46 -1.84 -0.52 6.74
N PRO A 47 -1.66 -1.40 7.74
CA PRO A 47 -0.46 -2.22 7.85
C PRO A 47 -0.39 -3.19 6.66
N VAL A 48 0.75 -3.24 5.99
CA VAL A 48 1.00 -4.12 4.85
C VAL A 48 2.16 -5.05 5.16
N VAL A 49 1.98 -6.32 4.82
CA VAL A 49 3.05 -7.32 4.75
C VAL A 49 3.11 -7.80 3.31
N PHE A 50 4.26 -7.66 2.66
CA PHE A 50 4.46 -8.01 1.27
C PHE A 50 5.51 -9.11 1.13
N HIS A 51 5.21 -10.07 0.27
CA HIS A 51 6.12 -11.12 -0.17
C HIS A 51 6.15 -11.15 -1.69
N GLY A 52 7.34 -11.12 -2.27
CA GLY A 52 7.54 -11.13 -3.73
C GLY A 52 8.58 -10.13 -4.19
N SER A 53 8.61 -9.83 -5.48
CA SER A 53 9.52 -8.82 -6.02
C SER A 53 8.87 -7.44 -5.94
N GLU A 54 9.46 -6.54 -5.16
CA GLU A 54 9.02 -5.15 -5.15
C GLU A 54 9.44 -4.43 -6.44
N PRO A 55 8.68 -3.43 -6.92
CA PRO A 55 9.13 -2.61 -8.04
C PRO A 55 10.41 -1.83 -7.67
N ASP A 56 11.35 -1.69 -8.60
CA ASP A 56 12.63 -0.95 -8.41
C ASP A 56 12.48 0.46 -7.81
N LEU A 57 11.33 1.11 -8.05
CA LEU A 57 11.05 2.46 -7.58
C LEU A 57 10.33 2.53 -6.22
N PHE A 58 10.12 1.38 -5.56
CA PHE A 58 9.46 1.32 -4.26
C PHE A 58 10.32 1.99 -3.17
N ARG A 59 9.69 2.85 -2.37
CA ARG A 59 10.28 3.52 -1.19
C ARG A 59 9.22 4.25 -0.40
N ALA A 60 9.54 4.58 0.84
CA ALA A 60 8.75 5.52 1.64
C ALA A 60 8.51 6.85 0.90
N GLY A 61 7.33 7.42 1.06
CA GLY A 61 6.87 8.62 0.35
C GLY A 61 6.37 8.38 -1.07
N ARG A 62 6.51 7.17 -1.63
CA ARG A 62 6.02 6.85 -2.97
C ARG A 62 4.52 6.57 -2.95
N HIS A 63 3.82 7.02 -3.98
CA HIS A 63 2.44 6.58 -4.25
C HIS A 63 2.48 5.22 -4.92
N VAL A 64 1.81 4.25 -4.31
CA VAL A 64 1.71 2.88 -4.79
C VAL A 64 0.24 2.45 -4.86
N TYR A 65 0.00 1.45 -5.71
CA TYR A 65 -1.21 0.64 -5.70
C TYR A 65 -0.85 -0.74 -5.17
N VAL A 66 -1.56 -1.21 -4.15
CA VAL A 66 -1.29 -2.48 -3.48
C VAL A 66 -2.53 -3.35 -3.51
N VAL A 67 -2.35 -4.62 -3.87
CA VAL A 67 -3.42 -5.63 -3.88
C VAL A 67 -3.01 -6.77 -2.96
N GLY A 68 -3.99 -7.27 -2.20
CA GLY A 68 -3.76 -8.39 -1.32
C GLY A 68 -5.03 -8.90 -0.63
N ASN A 69 -4.83 -9.73 0.38
CA ASN A 69 -5.88 -10.22 1.25
C ASN A 69 -5.83 -9.52 2.61
N TYR A 70 -6.90 -8.82 2.97
CA TYR A 70 -7.04 -8.13 4.25
C TYR A 70 -7.76 -9.02 5.27
N ASN A 71 -7.15 -9.21 6.44
CA ASN A 71 -7.69 -10.06 7.51
C ASN A 71 -8.45 -9.25 8.59
N GLY A 72 -8.60 -7.94 8.41
CA GLY A 72 -9.17 -7.02 9.42
C GLY A 72 -8.13 -6.27 10.26
N SER A 73 -6.83 -6.61 10.13
CA SER A 73 -5.74 -5.92 10.83
C SER A 73 -4.58 -5.56 9.90
N SER A 74 -4.22 -6.45 8.98
CA SER A 74 -3.15 -6.24 8.00
C SER A 74 -3.55 -6.75 6.62
N LEU A 75 -2.98 -6.10 5.60
CA LEU A 75 -3.06 -6.51 4.21
C LEU A 75 -1.86 -7.40 3.89
N ALA A 76 -2.11 -8.69 3.64
CA ALA A 76 -1.15 -9.59 3.04
C ALA A 76 -1.08 -9.28 1.54
N ALA A 77 -0.15 -8.42 1.15
CA ALA A 77 0.02 -7.94 -0.21
C ALA A 77 0.71 -8.99 -1.07
N THR A 78 0.15 -9.20 -2.26
CA THR A 78 0.71 -10.09 -3.31
C THR A 78 1.24 -9.29 -4.50
N SER A 79 0.87 -8.01 -4.61
CA SER A 79 1.35 -7.12 -5.66
C SER A 79 1.46 -5.68 -5.18
N ILE A 80 2.55 -5.03 -5.57
CA ILE A 80 2.78 -3.59 -5.39
C ILE A 80 3.11 -3.02 -6.77
N THR A 81 2.46 -1.91 -7.12
CA THR A 81 2.79 -1.14 -8.32
C THR A 81 3.06 0.30 -7.92
N THR A 82 4.25 0.82 -8.25
CA THR A 82 4.55 2.24 -8.05
C THR A 82 3.86 3.06 -9.12
N LYS A 83 3.06 4.05 -8.73
CA LYS A 83 2.49 4.99 -9.70
C LYS A 83 3.58 5.98 -10.13
N CYS A 84 3.82 6.11 -11.43
CA CYS A 84 4.67 7.17 -11.97
C CYS A 84 4.01 8.54 -11.71
N PRO A 85 4.77 9.59 -11.37
CA PRO A 85 4.19 10.88 -11.02
C PRO A 85 3.69 11.65 -12.27
N SER A 86 3.98 11.17 -13.48
CA SER A 86 3.80 11.89 -14.74
C SER A 86 2.36 11.94 -15.29
N LYS A 87 1.36 11.36 -14.59
CA LYS A 87 -0.04 11.40 -15.07
C LYS A 87 -1.01 12.26 -14.25
N TYR A 88 -0.54 12.93 -13.19
CA TYR A 88 -1.38 13.80 -12.37
C TYR A 88 -0.73 15.18 -12.18
N ALA A 89 -0.46 15.88 -13.28
CA ALA A 89 -0.54 17.33 -13.21
C ALA A 89 -2.03 17.65 -12.99
N PRO A 90 -2.42 18.41 -11.95
CA PRO A 90 -3.79 18.90 -11.88
C PRO A 90 -4.06 19.65 -13.19
N ALA A 91 -5.18 19.35 -13.84
CA ALA A 91 -5.69 20.24 -14.87
C ALA A 91 -5.83 21.60 -14.18
N LYS A 92 -4.97 22.56 -14.57
CA LYS A 92 -5.09 23.94 -14.11
C LYS A 92 -6.52 24.36 -14.41
N SER A 93 -7.28 24.63 -13.35
CA SER A 93 -8.53 25.38 -13.47
C SER A 93 -8.19 26.84 -13.78
#